data_AF-A0A435TGC1-F1
#
_entry.id   AF-A0A435TGC1-F1
#
_cell.length_a   1.000
_cell.length_b   1.000
_cell.length_c   1.000
_cell.angle_alpha   90.00
_cell.angle_beta   90.00
_cell.angle_gamma   90.00
#
_symmetry.space_group_name_H-M   'P 1'
#
loop_
_entity.id
_entity.type
_entity.pdbx_description
1 polymer ?
#
loop_
_entity_poly.entity_id
_entity_poly.type
_entity_poly.pdbx_seq_one_letter_code
_entity_poly.pdbx_strand_id
1 'polypeptide(L)'
;MQNQKLFLTPQERSRIVNLLDAARIDDWARFKALSDGDFPNDESMREQFDGSRLIIDYDRIDPEQQFAVGVDPDGFRLITGQLPPRDDQRQQVIMTICSKNLNDGPFISVWTFHEELDISSL
;
A
#
# COMPACT_ATOMS: atom_id res chain seq x y z
N MET A 1 6.97 -11.44 25.61
CA MET A 1 7.19 -10.04 25.18
C MET A 1 5.86 -9.53 24.66
N GLN A 2 5.32 -8.45 25.20
CA GLN A 2 4.10 -7.85 24.65
C GLN A 2 4.45 -7.29 23.28
N ASN A 3 3.91 -7.88 22.20
CA ASN A 3 4.01 -7.29 20.87
C ASN A 3 3.24 -5.98 20.89
N GLN A 4 3.97 -4.87 21.01
CA GLN A 4 3.38 -3.54 20.95
C GLN A 4 2.79 -3.39 19.54
N LYS A 5 1.47 -3.22 19.44
CA LYS A 5 0.82 -2.95 18.15
C LYS A 5 1.41 -1.63 17.64
N LEU A 6 2.15 -1.69 16.54
CA LEU A 6 2.69 -0.51 15.89
C LEU A 6 1.59 0.15 15.06
N PHE A 7 1.50 1.47 15.14
CA PHE A 7 0.53 2.27 14.41
C PHE A 7 1.23 3.02 13.29
N LEU A 8 0.45 3.43 12.28
CA LEU A 8 0.90 4.34 11.25
C LEU A 8 1.30 5.68 11.88
N THR A 9 2.39 6.27 11.38
CA THR A 9 2.69 7.67 11.66
C THR A 9 1.72 8.57 10.89
N PRO A 10 1.53 9.84 11.30
CA PRO A 10 0.68 10.78 10.56
C PRO A 10 1.10 10.94 9.08
N GLN A 11 2.41 10.92 8.80
CA GLN A 11 2.95 11.01 7.45
C GLN A 11 2.65 9.76 6.62
N GLU A 12 2.84 8.57 7.18
CA GLU A 12 2.50 7.29 6.53
C GLU A 12 1.01 7.24 6.20
N ARG A 13 0.16 7.56 7.18
CA ARG A 13 -1.28 7.61 7.01
C ARG A 13 -1.69 8.59 5.91
N SER A 14 -1.15 9.81 5.94
CA SER A 14 -1.45 10.80 4.90
C SER A 14 -1.00 10.35 3.51
N ARG A 15 0.15 9.68 3.40
CA ARG A 15 0.65 9.18 2.11
C ARG A 15 -0.23 8.05 1.58
N ILE A 16 -0.62 7.11 2.44
CA ILE A 16 -1.54 6.01 2.10
C ILE A 16 -2.87 6.56 1.59
N VAL A 17 -3.48 7.50 2.31
CA VAL A 17 -4.75 8.11 1.87
C VAL A 17 -4.61 8.76 0.50
N ASN A 18 -3.55 9.54 0.28
CA ASN A 18 -3.31 10.19 -1.00
C ASN A 18 -3.06 9.20 -2.15
N LEU A 19 -2.39 8.08 -1.89
CA LEU A 19 -2.17 7.00 -2.87
C LEU A 19 -3.49 6.34 -3.25
N LEU A 20 -4.34 6.04 -2.26
CA LEU A 20 -5.66 5.46 -2.49
C LEU A 20 -6.58 6.43 -3.25
N ASP A 21 -6.55 7.72 -2.92
CA ASP A 21 -7.28 8.76 -3.64
C ASP A 21 -6.84 8.85 -5.11
N ALA A 22 -5.52 8.80 -5.38
CA ALA A 22 -4.99 8.80 -6.74
C ALA A 22 -5.43 7.54 -7.51
N ALA A 23 -5.40 6.37 -6.88
CA ALA A 23 -5.90 5.14 -7.48
C ALA A 23 -7.42 5.21 -7.77
N ARG A 24 -8.20 5.75 -6.84
CA ARG A 24 -9.67 5.91 -6.98
C ARG A 24 -10.06 6.71 -8.21
N ILE A 25 -9.28 7.73 -8.56
CA ILE A 25 -9.55 8.63 -9.70
C ILE A 25 -8.75 8.29 -10.97
N ASP A 26 -8.07 7.13 -11.01
CA ASP A 26 -7.25 6.70 -12.16
C ASP A 26 -6.08 7.66 -12.50
N ASP A 27 -5.44 8.22 -11.47
CA ASP A 27 -4.31 9.14 -11.61
C ASP A 27 -2.98 8.42 -11.34
N TRP A 28 -2.51 7.67 -12.33
CA TRP A 28 -1.22 6.98 -12.28
C TRP A 28 -0.05 7.94 -12.01
N ALA A 29 -0.05 9.12 -12.63
CA ALA A 29 1.06 10.07 -12.50
C ALA A 29 1.19 10.55 -11.05
N ARG A 30 0.07 10.89 -10.41
CA ARG A 30 0.03 11.25 -8.99
C ARG A 30 0.37 10.07 -8.09
N PHE A 31 -0.14 8.87 -8.39
CA PHE A 31 0.18 7.66 -7.63
C PHE A 31 1.69 7.40 -7.62
N LYS A 32 2.32 7.43 -8.80
CA LYS A 32 3.77 7.27 -8.96
C LYS A 32 4.54 8.37 -8.23
N ALA A 33 4.13 9.63 -8.36
CA ALA A 33 4.79 10.75 -7.68
C ALA A 33 4.67 10.70 -6.13
N LEU A 34 3.68 9.99 -5.61
CA LEU A 34 3.51 9.73 -4.18
C LEU A 34 4.29 8.49 -3.69
N SER A 35 4.99 7.78 -4.56
CA SER A 35 5.94 6.74 -4.18
C SER A 35 7.34 7.31 -4.28
N ASP A 36 8.04 7.42 -3.15
CA ASP A 36 9.42 7.91 -3.16
C ASP A 36 10.35 6.85 -3.79
N GLY A 37 11.27 7.31 -4.64
CA GLY A 37 12.15 6.44 -5.42
C GLY A 37 11.48 5.82 -6.65
N ASP A 38 12.29 5.33 -7.58
CA ASP A 38 11.78 4.69 -8.79
C ASP A 38 11.30 3.26 -8.50
N PHE A 39 10.23 2.84 -9.18
CA PHE A 39 9.84 1.44 -9.19
C PHE A 39 10.91 0.63 -9.94
N PRO A 40 11.36 -0.51 -9.39
CA PRO A 40 12.31 -1.38 -10.10
C PRO A 40 11.80 -1.85 -11.47
N ASN A 41 10.48 -1.99 -11.60
CA ASN A 41 9.80 -2.23 -12.87
C ASN A 41 8.53 -1.38 -12.93
N ASP A 42 8.59 -0.28 -13.68
CA ASP A 42 7.49 0.69 -13.82
C ASP A 42 6.28 0.08 -14.56
N GLU A 43 6.52 -0.75 -15.56
CA GLU A 43 5.46 -1.42 -16.34
C GLU A 43 4.66 -2.38 -15.47
N SER A 44 5.35 -3.23 -14.70
CA SER A 44 4.68 -4.16 -13.77
C SER A 44 3.91 -3.42 -12.66
N MET A 45 4.46 -2.33 -12.13
CA MET A 45 3.73 -1.53 -11.13
C MET A 45 2.51 -0.84 -11.76
N ARG A 46 2.62 -0.41 -13.02
CA ARG A 46 1.49 0.16 -13.76
C ARG A 46 0.37 -0.85 -13.98
N GLU A 47 0.70 -2.08 -14.37
CA GLU A 47 -0.29 -3.16 -14.52
C GLU A 47 -0.99 -3.47 -13.21
N GLN A 48 -0.23 -3.54 -12.11
CA GLN A 48 -0.74 -3.69 -10.75
C GLN A 48 -1.71 -2.56 -10.39
N PHE A 49 -1.36 -1.31 -10.68
CA PHE A 49 -2.23 -0.16 -10.48
C PHE A 49 -3.54 -0.27 -11.27
N ASP A 50 -3.46 -0.55 -12.57
CA ASP A 50 -4.63 -0.63 -13.45
C ASP A 50 -5.58 -1.76 -13.05
N GLY A 51 -5.05 -2.92 -12.65
CA GLY A 51 -5.86 -4.05 -12.18
C GLY A 51 -6.50 -3.79 -10.81
N SER A 52 -5.68 -3.40 -9.82
CA SER A 52 -6.11 -3.28 -8.44
C SER A 52 -7.10 -2.14 -8.19
N ARG A 53 -6.90 -0.98 -8.84
CA ARG A 53 -7.78 0.20 -8.60
C ARG A 53 -9.25 -0.06 -8.94
N LEU A 54 -9.51 -0.98 -9.88
CA LEU A 54 -10.84 -1.27 -10.37
C LEU A 54 -11.63 -2.12 -9.38
N ILE A 55 -10.95 -2.92 -8.57
CA ILE A 55 -11.58 -3.92 -7.70
C ILE A 55 -11.68 -3.47 -6.24
N ILE A 56 -10.99 -2.40 -5.82
CA ILE A 56 -11.00 -1.92 -4.43
C ILE A 56 -12.28 -1.15 -4.09
N ASP A 57 -12.91 -1.51 -2.98
CA ASP A 57 -14.00 -0.73 -2.37
C ASP A 57 -13.44 0.38 -1.48
N TYR A 58 -13.18 1.54 -2.10
CA TYR A 58 -12.58 2.69 -1.42
C TYR A 58 -13.44 3.24 -0.27
N ASP A 59 -14.76 3.05 -0.30
CA ASP A 59 -15.66 3.60 0.72
C ASP A 59 -15.67 2.74 2.00
N ARG A 60 -15.10 1.53 1.93
CA ARG A 60 -14.92 0.62 3.08
C ARG A 60 -13.51 0.67 3.69
N ILE A 61 -12.64 1.57 3.22
CA ILE A 61 -11.26 1.63 3.71
C ILE A 61 -11.19 2.39 5.04
N ASP A 62 -10.61 1.73 6.04
CA ASP A 62 -10.13 2.36 7.28
C ASP A 62 -8.63 2.02 7.45
N PRO A 63 -7.72 2.98 7.17
CA PRO A 63 -6.29 2.73 7.21
C PRO A 63 -5.78 2.21 8.57
N GLU A 64 -6.42 2.60 9.68
CA GLU A 64 -5.98 2.20 11.03
C GLU A 64 -6.31 0.74 11.35
N GLN A 65 -7.30 0.17 10.66
CA GLN A 65 -7.74 -1.22 10.84
C GLN A 65 -7.09 -2.16 9.83
N GLN A 66 -6.85 -1.67 8.61
CA GLN A 66 -6.46 -2.50 7.48
C GLN A 66 -4.96 -2.54 7.22
N PHE A 67 -4.18 -1.61 7.78
CA PHE A 67 -2.73 -1.60 7.63
C PHE A 67 -2.05 -2.08 8.91
N ALA A 68 -1.21 -3.11 8.74
CA ALA A 68 -0.31 -3.58 9.77
C ALA A 68 1.09 -3.01 9.56
N VAL A 69 1.79 -2.74 10.66
CA VAL A 69 3.16 -2.22 10.62
C VAL A 69 4.11 -3.23 11.27
N GLY A 70 5.11 -3.65 10.51
CA GLY A 70 6.30 -4.34 10.99
C GLY A 70 7.51 -3.41 10.97
N VAL A 71 8.49 -3.65 11.84
CA VAL A 71 9.77 -2.95 11.85
C VAL A 71 10.88 -3.98 11.68
N ASP A 72 11.77 -3.73 10.73
CA ASP A 72 12.97 -4.53 10.56
C ASP A 72 14.09 -4.09 11.52
N PRO A 73 15.15 -4.90 11.69
CA PRO A 73 16.28 -4.55 12.55
C PRO A 73 17.03 -3.26 12.16
N ASP A 74 16.94 -2.85 10.88
CA ASP A 74 17.60 -1.67 10.30
C ASP A 74 16.73 -0.40 10.39
N GLY A 75 15.61 -0.48 11.11
CA GLY A 75 14.68 0.60 11.37
C GLY A 75 13.76 0.95 10.20
N PHE A 76 13.73 0.15 9.13
CA PHE A 76 12.69 0.27 8.11
C PHE A 76 11.36 -0.24 8.65
N ARG A 77 10.30 0.46 8.28
CA ARG A 77 8.92 0.10 8.59
C ARG A 77 8.32 -0.52 7.34
N LEU A 78 7.96 -1.78 7.44
CA LEU A 78 7.20 -2.49 6.43
C LEU A 78 5.72 -2.37 6.78
N ILE A 79 4.96 -1.73 5.92
CA ILE A 79 3.55 -1.44 6.13
C ILE A 79 2.77 -2.25 5.09
N THR A 80 1.88 -3.13 5.54
CA THR A 80 1.09 -3.99 4.66
C THR A 80 -0.39 -3.73 4.89
N GLY A 81 -1.08 -3.34 3.82
CA GLY A 81 -2.52 -3.08 3.80
C GLY A 81 -3.28 -4.19 3.09
N GLN A 82 -4.39 -4.60 3.69
CA GLN A 82 -5.38 -5.49 3.08
C GLN A 82 -6.62 -4.67 2.72
N LEU A 83 -6.75 -4.35 1.44
CA LEU A 83 -7.79 -3.47 0.93
C LEU A 83 -9.01 -4.29 0.48
N PRO A 84 -10.22 -3.89 0.88
CA PRO A 84 -11.42 -4.68 0.66
C PRO A 84 -11.80 -4.65 -0.82
N PRO A 85 -12.24 -5.77 -1.41
CA PRO A 85 -12.77 -5.78 -2.75
C PRO A 85 -14.20 -5.21 -2.80
N ARG A 86 -14.62 -4.69 -3.96
CA ARG A 86 -16.00 -4.26 -4.28
C ARG A 86 -16.96 -5.42 -4.46
N ASP A 87 -16.42 -6.58 -4.80
CA ASP A 87 -17.17 -7.81 -5.08
C ASP A 87 -16.60 -8.93 -4.22
N ASP A 88 -17.47 -9.64 -3.51
CA ASP A 88 -17.10 -10.75 -2.62
C ASP A 88 -16.52 -11.96 -3.38
N GLN A 89 -16.58 -11.97 -4.72
CA GLN A 89 -15.92 -12.97 -5.58
C GLN A 89 -14.44 -12.66 -5.85
N ARG A 90 -13.98 -11.44 -5.56
CA ARG A 90 -12.59 -11.02 -5.77
C ARG A 90 -11.80 -11.20 -4.49
N GLN A 91 -10.49 -11.43 -4.65
CA GLN A 91 -9.60 -11.41 -3.50
C GLN A 91 -9.32 -9.96 -3.09
N GLN A 92 -8.88 -9.78 -1.85
CA GLN A 92 -8.44 -8.47 -1.37
C GLN A 92 -7.22 -7.97 -2.15
N VAL A 93 -7.04 -6.65 -2.21
CA VAL A 93 -5.81 -6.07 -2.76
C VAL A 93 -4.79 -5.90 -1.65
N ILE A 94 -3.57 -6.39 -1.89
CA ILE A 94 -2.43 -6.21 -1.02
C ILE A 94 -1.64 -4.99 -1.47
N MET A 95 -1.48 -4.04 -0.55
CA MET A 95 -0.58 -2.89 -0.71
C MET A 95 0.59 -3.03 0.24
N THR A 96 1.81 -3.06 -0.26
CA THR A 96 3.03 -3.06 0.56
C THR A 96 3.76 -1.74 0.38
N ILE A 97 4.10 -1.11 1.50
CA ILE A 97 4.80 0.16 1.57
C ILE A 97 6.03 0.00 2.45
N CYS A 98 7.15 0.54 1.99
CA CYS A 98 8.34 0.72 2.81
C CYS A 98 8.42 2.16 3.29
N SER A 99 8.63 2.35 4.59
CA SER A 99 8.87 3.66 5.17
C SER A 99 10.15 3.71 6.00
N LYS A 100 10.91 4.79 5.86
CA LYS A 100 12.08 5.06 6.70
C LYS A 100 12.29 6.56 6.86
N ASN A 101 12.69 7.00 8.05
CA ASN A 101 13.18 8.35 8.24
C ASN A 101 14.64 8.43 7.78
N LEU A 102 14.88 9.15 6.69
CA LEU A 102 16.21 9.48 6.20
C LEU A 102 16.62 10.87 6.69
N ASN A 103 17.89 11.23 6.50
CA ASN A 103 18.41 12.53 6.90
C ASN A 103 17.68 13.71 6.23
N ASP A 104 17.20 13.51 5.00
CA ASP A 104 16.55 14.53 4.18
C ASP A 104 15.01 14.53 4.31
N GLY A 105 14.46 13.67 5.19
CA GLY A 105 13.03 13.54 5.43
C GLY A 105 12.52 12.09 5.38
N PRO A 106 11.20 11.89 5.51
CA PRO A 106 10.59 10.59 5.42
C PRO A 106 10.64 10.07 3.98
N PHE A 107 11.16 8.87 3.80
CA PHE A 107 11.06 8.07 2.59
C PHE A 107 9.88 7.13 2.72
N ILE A 108 8.93 7.17 1.79
CA ILE A 108 7.72 6.33 1.75
C ILE A 108 7.51 5.87 0.31
N SER A 109 7.70 4.57 0.08
CA SER A 109 7.69 3.97 -1.26
C SER A 109 6.72 2.79 -1.34
N VAL A 110 5.91 2.74 -2.39
CA VAL A 110 5.04 1.60 -2.68
C VAL A 110 5.86 0.51 -3.34
N TRP A 111 5.85 -0.68 -2.77
CA TRP A 111 6.57 -1.83 -3.29
C TRP A 111 5.68 -2.78 -4.08
N THR A 112 4.42 -2.93 -3.66
CA THR A 112 3.44 -3.77 -4.34
C THR A 112 2.03 -3.21 -4.20
N PHE A 113 1.17 -3.47 -5.20
CA PHE A 113 -0.24 -3.09 -5.21
C PHE A 113 -1.07 -4.03 -6.09
N HIS A 114 -1.28 -5.27 -5.65
CA HIS A 114 -1.88 -6.34 -6.45
C HIS A 114 -3.04 -7.04 -5.74
N GLU A 115 -3.97 -7.60 -6.50
CA GLU A 115 -4.94 -8.59 -5.98
C GLU A 115 -4.19 -9.79 -5.39
N GLU A 116 -4.56 -10.21 -4.19
CA GLU A 116 -3.97 -11.39 -3.54
C GLU A 116 -4.21 -12.64 -4.40
N LEU A 117 -3.15 -13.41 -4.63
CA LEU A 117 -3.26 -14.66 -5.36
C LEU A 117 -3.73 -15.76 -4.41
N ASP A 118 -4.87 -16.36 -4.72
CA ASP A 118 -5.31 -17.56 -4.02
C ASP A 118 -4.51 -18.79 -4.52
N ILE A 119 -3.41 -19.06 -3.82
CA ILE A 119 -2.52 -20.19 -4.10
C ILE A 119 -3.15 -21.54 -3.71
N SER A 120 -4.30 -21.55 -3.03
CA SER A 120 -5.01 -22.79 -2.68
C SER A 120 -5.72 -23.46 -3.87
N SER A 121 -5.72 -22.77 -5.02
CA SER A 121 -6.32 -23.22 -6.28
C SER A 121 -5.32 -23.82 -7.29
N LEU A 122 -4.02 -23.89 -6.93
CA LEU A 122 -2.95 -24.55 -7.69
C LEU A 122 -2.74 -26.01 -7.24
#